data_AF-A0A7V8W9R0-F1
#
_entry.id   AF-A0A7V8W9R0-F1
#
_cell.length_a   1.000
_cell.length_b   1.000
_cell.length_c   1.000
_cell.angle_alpha   90.00
_cell.angle_beta   90.00
_cell.angle_gamma   90.00
#
_symmetry.space_group_name_H-M   'P 1'
#
loop_
_entity.id
_entity.type
_entity.pdbx_description
1 polymer ?
#
loop_
_entity_poly.entity_id
_entity_poly.type
_entity_poly.pdbx_seq_one_letter_code
_entity_poly.pdbx_strand_id
1 'polypeptide(L)'
;LETVRGEGERLIGNCAIEADLGTGPRVIAGFENHGGRTFLGAGAEPLGRVIRGHGNNGDDGTEGVRRRNVIGTYLHGPLLPKNVWLADRLIELALGVELGPLDDAMEDAAHASARRAAGV
;
A
#
# COMPACT_ATOMS: atom_id res chain seq x y z
N LEU A 1 -2.50 7.63 -16.14
CA LEU A 1 -3.28 6.90 -15.12
C LEU A 1 -4.72 7.24 -15.39
N GLU A 2 -5.54 6.22 -15.54
CA GLU A 2 -6.98 6.33 -15.73
C GLU A 2 -7.68 5.48 -14.68
N THR A 3 -8.75 6.00 -14.09
CA THR A 3 -9.60 5.25 -13.17
C THR A 3 -11.02 5.30 -13.72
N VAL A 4 -11.56 4.14 -14.06
CA VAL A 4 -12.95 3.99 -14.52
C VAL A 4 -13.77 3.24 -13.48
N ARG A 5 -15.10 3.41 -13.50
CA ARG A 5 -15.98 2.57 -12.71
C ARG A 5 -16.02 1.18 -13.33
N GLY A 6 -15.67 0.15 -12.56
CA GLY A 6 -15.83 -1.24 -12.99
C GLY A 6 -17.32 -1.61 -13.12
N GLU A 7 -17.64 -2.46 -14.09
CA GLU A 7 -19.02 -2.94 -14.31
C GLU A 7 -19.48 -3.93 -13.23
N GLY A 8 -18.53 -4.62 -12.58
CA GLY A 8 -18.79 -5.63 -11.55
C GLY A 8 -18.86 -5.09 -10.12
N GLU A 9 -18.76 -6.02 -9.17
CA GLU A 9 -18.77 -5.69 -7.74
C GLU A 9 -17.54 -4.87 -7.31
N ARG A 10 -17.65 -4.25 -6.14
CA ARG A 10 -16.51 -3.56 -5.52
C ARG A 10 -15.44 -4.60 -5.18
N LEU A 11 -14.18 -4.23 -5.39
CA LEU A 11 -13.04 -4.99 -4.87
C LEU A 11 -12.98 -4.71 -3.38
N ILE A 12 -13.31 -5.72 -2.58
CA ILE A 12 -13.44 -5.61 -1.13
C ILE A 12 -12.63 -6.73 -0.48
N GLY A 13 -11.76 -6.38 0.45
CA GLY A 13 -11.04 -7.37 1.22
C GLY A 13 -9.81 -6.84 1.94
N ASN A 14 -9.23 -7.69 2.78
CA ASN A 14 -7.88 -7.45 3.28
C ASN A 14 -6.90 -7.56 2.11
N CYS A 15 -6.00 -6.59 2.02
CA CYS A 15 -5.05 -6.48 0.92
C CYS A 15 -3.64 -6.33 1.50
N ALA A 16 -2.67 -6.99 0.89
CA ALA A 16 -1.27 -6.89 1.23
C ALA A 16 -0.42 -6.83 -0.03
N ILE A 17 0.50 -5.87 -0.08
CA ILE A 17 1.40 -5.65 -1.20
C ILE A 17 2.85 -5.66 -0.73
N GLU A 18 3.75 -6.04 -1.63
CA GLU A 18 5.19 -5.87 -1.48
C GLU A 18 5.59 -4.58 -2.20
N ALA A 19 6.13 -3.62 -1.46
CA ALA A 19 6.55 -2.32 -1.97
C ALA A 19 8.01 -2.06 -1.60
N ASP A 20 8.74 -1.39 -2.49
CA ASP A 20 10.09 -0.90 -2.22
C ASP A 20 10.13 0.62 -2.41
N LEU A 21 10.34 1.33 -1.31
CA LEU A 21 10.44 2.80 -1.27
C LEU A 21 11.88 3.30 -1.11
N GLY A 22 12.86 2.49 -1.51
CA GLY A 22 14.30 2.81 -1.48
C GLY A 22 15.03 2.27 -0.26
N THR A 23 14.37 1.43 0.54
CA THR A 23 14.93 0.78 1.75
C THR A 23 14.83 -0.74 1.67
N GLY A 24 14.58 -1.29 0.47
CA GLY A 24 14.32 -2.70 0.24
C GLY A 24 12.83 -3.05 0.31
N PRO A 25 12.46 -4.26 -0.16
CA PRO A 25 11.07 -4.70 -0.24
C PRO A 25 10.49 -4.92 1.17
N ARG A 26 9.32 -4.32 1.42
CA ARG A 26 8.56 -4.45 2.67
C ARG A 26 7.07 -4.60 2.38
N VAL A 27 6.37 -5.23 3.31
CA VAL A 27 4.92 -5.46 3.18
C VAL A 27 4.15 -4.21 3.63
N ILE A 28 3.19 -3.78 2.82
CA ILE A 28 2.12 -2.87 3.23
C ILE A 28 0.84 -3.69 3.34
N ALA A 29 0.19 -3.68 4.50
CA ALA A 29 -1.06 -4.40 4.75
C ALA A 29 -2.20 -3.43 5.12
N GLY A 30 -3.38 -3.67 4.58
CA GLY A 30 -4.55 -2.82 4.77
C GLY A 30 -5.84 -3.48 4.33
N PHE A 31 -6.82 -2.65 3.97
CA PHE A 31 -8.10 -3.09 3.42
C PHE A 31 -8.42 -2.29 2.17
N GLU A 32 -8.97 -2.93 1.15
CA GLU A 32 -9.44 -2.27 -0.07
C GLU A 32 -10.97 -2.33 -0.13
N ASN A 33 -11.60 -1.26 -0.61
CA ASN A 33 -13.04 -1.20 -0.82
C ASN A 33 -13.37 -0.19 -1.91
N HIS A 34 -13.25 -0.58 -3.18
CA HIS A 34 -13.46 0.34 -4.29
C HIS A 34 -14.19 -0.29 -5.48
N GLY A 35 -15.06 0.51 -6.11
CA GLY A 35 -15.66 0.18 -7.42
C GLY A 35 -14.81 0.67 -8.59
N GLY A 36 -13.82 1.52 -8.34
CA GLY A 36 -12.89 2.00 -9.36
C GLY A 36 -11.95 0.89 -9.82
N ARG A 37 -11.53 0.97 -11.09
CA ARG A 37 -10.49 0.16 -11.70
C ARG A 37 -9.46 1.12 -12.25
N THR A 38 -8.28 1.10 -11.64
CA THR A 38 -7.18 1.97 -12.02
C THR A 38 -6.27 1.23 -12.99
N PHE A 39 -5.92 1.90 -14.08
CA PHE A 39 -4.99 1.41 -15.10
C PHE A 39 -3.80 2.37 -15.18
N LEU A 40 -2.61 1.84 -14.91
CA LEU A 40 -1.37 2.60 -15.00
C LEU A 40 -0.98 2.81 -16.46
N GLY A 41 -0.57 4.03 -16.80
CA GLY A 41 -0.04 4.33 -18.13
C GLY A 41 1.47 4.11 -18.18
N ALA A 42 2.07 4.18 -19.37
CA ALA A 42 3.49 3.87 -19.62
C ALA A 42 4.55 4.64 -18.81
N GLY A 43 4.16 5.68 -18.06
CA GLY A 43 5.05 6.47 -17.20
C GLY A 43 4.69 6.45 -15.71
N ALA A 44 3.80 5.56 -15.28
CA ALA A 44 3.39 5.39 -13.89
C ALA A 44 3.90 4.05 -13.37
N GLU A 45 4.55 4.06 -12.22
CA GLU A 45 4.99 2.85 -11.52
C GLU A 45 3.94 2.47 -10.48
N PRO A 46 3.66 1.17 -10.24
CA PRO A 46 2.82 0.78 -9.12
C PRO A 46 3.48 1.12 -7.79
N LEU A 47 2.68 1.28 -6.73
CA LEU A 47 3.24 1.36 -5.37
C LEU A 47 3.88 0.03 -4.98
N GLY A 48 3.23 -1.08 -5.31
CA GLY A 48 3.74 -2.40 -5.03
C GLY A 48 3.05 -3.51 -5.82
N ARG A 49 3.59 -4.72 -5.66
CA ARG A 49 3.03 -5.96 -6.21
C ARG A 49 2.06 -6.55 -5.21
N VAL A 50 0.88 -6.94 -5.66
CA VAL A 50 -0.12 -7.61 -4.82
C VAL A 50 0.40 -8.98 -4.36
N ILE A 51 0.37 -9.21 -3.05
CA ILE A 51 0.60 -10.53 -2.43
C ILE A 51 -0.76 -11.20 -2.17
N ARG A 52 -1.74 -10.43 -1.68
CA ARG A 52 -3.13 -10.82 -1.41
C ARG A 52 -4.06 -9.62 -1.64
N GLY A 53 -5.29 -9.87 -2.07
CA GLY A 53 -6.25 -8.84 -2.46
C GLY A 53 -6.34 -8.68 -3.98
N HIS A 54 -6.92 -7.57 -4.43
CA HIS A 54 -7.22 -7.29 -5.84
C HIS A 54 -6.33 -6.19 -6.41
N GLY A 55 -5.94 -5.19 -5.61
CA GLY A 55 -5.10 -4.08 -6.05
C GLY A 55 -5.83 -3.10 -6.95
N ASN A 56 -5.14 -2.55 -7.95
CA ASN A 56 -5.65 -1.43 -8.76
C ASN A 56 -6.94 -1.77 -9.54
N ASN A 57 -7.01 -2.98 -10.10
CA ASN A 57 -8.10 -3.40 -10.97
C ASN A 57 -8.55 -4.86 -10.79
N GLY A 58 -7.81 -5.68 -10.04
CA GLY A 58 -8.12 -7.10 -9.86
C GLY A 58 -7.46 -8.03 -10.88
N ASP A 59 -6.77 -7.49 -11.89
CA ASP A 59 -6.25 -8.28 -13.02
C ASP A 59 -4.73 -8.18 -13.17
N ASP A 60 -4.14 -7.00 -12.93
CA ASP A 60 -2.73 -6.75 -13.24
C ASP A 60 -1.73 -7.15 -12.13
N GLY A 61 -2.23 -7.56 -10.96
CA GLY A 61 -1.40 -7.98 -9.82
C GLY A 61 -0.59 -6.83 -9.19
N THR A 62 -0.96 -5.58 -9.45
CA THR A 62 -0.33 -4.39 -8.89
C THR A 62 -1.30 -3.57 -8.07
N GLU A 63 -0.77 -2.77 -7.15
CA GLU A 63 -1.56 -1.85 -6.35
C GLU A 63 -0.91 -0.48 -6.31
N GLY A 64 -1.77 0.53 -6.33
CA GLY A 64 -1.42 1.92 -6.16
C GLY A 64 -0.63 2.47 -7.33
N VAL A 65 -0.10 3.67 -7.12
CA VAL A 65 0.78 4.37 -8.04
C VAL A 65 1.85 5.10 -7.24
N ARG A 66 3.07 5.11 -7.76
CA ARG A 66 4.17 5.90 -7.27
C ARG A 66 4.73 6.76 -8.40
N ARG A 67 4.99 8.02 -8.07
CA ARG A 67 5.78 8.92 -8.92
C ARG A 67 6.62 9.83 -8.04
N ARG A 68 7.92 9.56 -7.97
CA ARG A 68 8.84 10.20 -6.99
C ARG A 68 8.31 9.95 -5.57
N ASN A 69 7.97 11.01 -4.84
CA ASN A 69 7.43 10.95 -3.47
C ASN A 69 5.89 11.05 -3.43
N VAL A 70 5.22 11.02 -4.59
CA VAL A 70 3.76 10.93 -4.66
C VAL A 70 3.37 9.47 -4.63
N ILE A 71 2.54 9.10 -3.65
CA ILE A 71 1.96 7.76 -3.49
C ILE A 71 0.44 7.89 -3.55
N GLY A 72 -0.19 7.10 -4.42
CA GLY A 72 -1.63 6.85 -4.42
C GLY A 72 -1.89 5.37 -4.14
N THR A 73 -2.89 5.05 -3.33
CA THR A 73 -3.19 3.68 -2.89
C THR A 73 -4.68 3.55 -2.61
N TYR A 74 -5.25 2.38 -2.93
CA TYR A 74 -6.59 1.99 -2.49
C TYR A 74 -6.60 1.40 -1.08
N LEU A 75 -5.45 0.93 -0.57
CA LEU A 75 -5.35 0.47 0.81
C LEU A 75 -5.74 1.60 1.75
N HIS A 76 -6.73 1.32 2.61
CA HIS A 76 -7.23 2.23 3.61
C HIS A 76 -7.36 1.53 4.98
N GLY A 77 -8.07 2.20 5.90
CA GLY A 77 -8.04 1.92 7.34
C GLY A 77 -6.98 2.79 8.01
N PRO A 78 -6.47 2.43 9.19
CA PRO A 78 -5.30 3.09 9.75
C PRO A 78 -4.04 2.61 9.00
N LEU A 79 -3.87 3.07 7.75
CA LEU A 79 -2.80 2.65 6.85
C LEU A 79 -1.41 2.90 7.46
N LEU A 80 -1.14 4.13 7.91
CA LEU A 80 0.16 4.49 8.46
C LEU A 80 0.43 3.83 9.82
N PRO A 81 -0.49 3.86 10.81
CA PRO A 81 -0.24 3.19 12.10
C PRO A 81 -0.06 1.67 12.00
N LYS A 82 -0.64 1.02 10.99
CA LYS A 82 -0.44 -0.42 10.73
C LYS A 82 0.80 -0.71 9.90
N ASN A 83 1.45 0.30 9.35
CA ASN A 83 2.63 0.14 8.50
C ASN A 83 3.60 1.25 8.90
N VAL A 84 4.08 1.23 10.15
CA VAL A 84 4.90 2.31 10.73
C VAL A 84 6.11 2.64 9.85
N TRP A 85 6.71 1.64 9.22
CA TRP A 85 7.78 1.86 8.27
C TRP A 85 7.42 2.74 7.06
N LEU A 86 6.18 2.67 6.60
CA LEU A 86 5.68 3.54 5.53
C LEU A 86 5.52 4.96 6.07
N ALA A 87 5.05 5.11 7.31
CA ALA A 87 4.95 6.41 7.98
C ALA A 87 6.34 7.05 8.13
N ASP A 88 7.30 6.30 8.66
CA ASP A 88 8.69 6.74 8.81
C ASP A 88 9.27 7.12 7.47
N ARG A 89 9.09 6.26 6.45
CA ARG A 89 9.63 6.53 5.12
C ARG A 89 9.07 7.82 4.52
N LEU A 90 7.78 8.11 4.71
CA LEU A 90 7.18 9.36 4.26
C LEU A 90 7.78 10.58 4.98
N ILE A 91 8.04 10.47 6.28
CA ILE A 91 8.66 11.53 7.09
C ILE A 91 10.12 11.75 6.68
N GLU A 92 10.90 10.68 6.52
CA GLU A 92 12.29 10.74 6.04
C GLU A 92 12.38 11.40 4.65
N LEU A 93 11.49 11.04 3.73
CA LEU A 93 11.42 11.64 2.39
C LEU A 93 11.06 13.13 2.45
N ALA A 94 10.26 13.56 3.43
CA ALA A 94 9.87 14.95 3.61
C ALA A 94 10.97 15.79 4.26
N LEU A 95 11.69 15.24 5.25
CA LEU A 95 12.71 15.93 6.01
C LEU A 95 14.13 15.81 5.40
N GLY A 96 14.37 14.78 4.60
CA GLY A 96 15.69 14.47 4.04
C GLY A 96 16.68 13.93 5.08
N VAL A 97 16.19 13.30 6.14
CA VAL A 97 17.00 12.71 7.22
C VAL A 97 16.54 11.28 7.51
N GLU A 98 17.42 10.48 8.12
CA GLU A 98 17.08 9.18 8.71
C GLU A 98 16.48 9.40 10.10
N LEU A 99 15.40 8.68 10.43
CA LEU A 99 14.76 8.79 11.73
C LEU A 99 15.45 7.90 12.77
N GLY A 100 15.49 8.38 14.01
CA GLY A 100 15.91 7.57 15.15
C GLY A 100 14.82 6.57 15.55
N PRO A 101 15.19 5.40 16.10
CA PRO A 101 14.22 4.38 16.49
C PRO A 101 13.37 4.82 17.68
N LEU A 102 12.11 4.37 17.68
CA LEU A 102 11.17 4.46 18.80
C LEU A 102 10.75 3.05 19.25
N ASP A 103 9.98 2.97 20.34
CA ASP A 103 9.34 1.72 20.75
C ASP A 103 8.07 1.49 19.92
N ASP A 104 8.18 0.61 18.93
CA ASP A 104 7.12 0.29 17.97
C ASP A 104 6.29 -0.95 18.37
N ALA A 105 6.32 -1.38 19.63
CA ALA A 105 5.69 -2.63 20.06
C ALA A 105 4.18 -2.70 19.71
N MET A 106 3.46 -1.58 19.76
CA MET A 106 2.04 -1.53 19.40
C MET A 106 1.82 -1.56 17.89
N GLU A 107 2.64 -0.82 17.15
CA GLU A 107 2.65 -0.71 15.70
C GLU A 107 2.99 -2.05 15.05
N ASP A 108 3.99 -2.77 15.59
CA ASP A 108 4.36 -4.11 15.19
C ASP A 108 3.24 -5.11 15.42
N ALA A 109 2.57 -5.04 16.58
CA ALA A 109 1.41 -5.87 16.87
C ALA A 109 0.25 -5.57 15.90
N ALA A 110 0.01 -4.29 15.59
CA ALA A 110 -1.00 -3.85 14.64
C ALA A 110 -0.68 -4.29 13.20
N HIS A 111 0.58 -4.18 12.78
CA HIS A 111 1.07 -4.62 11.48
C HIS A 111 0.92 -6.14 11.33
N ALA A 112 1.34 -6.90 12.33
CA ALA A 112 1.19 -8.36 12.35
C ALA A 112 -0.29 -8.77 12.30
N SER A 113 -1.18 -8.05 12.99
CA SER A 113 -2.63 -8.27 12.89
C SER A 113 -3.17 -8.01 11.49
N ALA A 114 -2.76 -6.92 10.84
CA ALA A 114 -3.17 -6.59 9.48
C ALA A 114 -2.70 -7.63 8.46
N ARG A 115 -1.45 -8.08 8.58
CA ARG A 115 -0.88 -9.16 7.75
C ARG A 115 -1.65 -10.47 7.92
N ARG A 116 -1.91 -10.89 9.16
CA ARG A 116 -2.74 -12.09 9.44
C ARG A 116 -4.13 -11.99 8.83
N ALA A 117 -4.77 -10.81 8.91
CA ALA A 117 -6.09 -10.61 8.30
C ALA A 117 -6.06 -10.74 6.77
N ALA A 118 -4.97 -10.32 6.12
CA ALA A 118 -4.72 -10.52 4.70
C ALA A 118 -4.26 -11.94 4.33
N GLY A 119 -3.91 -12.79 5.31
CA GLY A 119 -3.43 -14.15 5.09
C GLY A 119 -1.95 -14.22 4.67
N VAL A 120 -1.13 -13.28 5.16
CA VAL A 120 0.33 -13.17 4.95
C VAL A 120 1.11 -12.99 6.24
#